data_AF-A0A4P2QV93-F1
#
_entry.id   AF-A0A4P2QV93-F1
#
_cell.length_a   1.000
_cell.length_b   1.000
_cell.length_c   1.000
_cell.angle_alpha   90.00
_cell.angle_beta   90.00
_cell.angle_gamma   90.00
#
_symmetry.space_group_name_H-M   'P 1'
#
loop_
_entity.id
_entity.type
_entity.pdbx_description
1 polymer ?
#
loop_
_entity_poly.entity_id
_entity_poly.type
_entity_poly.pdbx_seq_one_letter_code
_entity_poly.pdbx_strand_id
1 'polypeptide(L)'
;MCRDTDRLGDRDLGHRALGQARRAYRRFLLRRSRIPNVIDHLHHVGHVARVFDLDGARVSLVADADLEALLPGERAAALPAFVAYAVAVRDASAARMLLEANGFPLRASASGDLFVPAAAARGAAILFRQAEGVKAS
;
A
#
# COMPACT_ATOMS: atom_id res chain seq x y z
N MET A 1 42.02 -9.75 21.14
CA MET A 1 41.85 -8.62 20.19
C MET A 1 41.34 -9.17 18.88
N CYS A 2 40.05 -8.99 18.58
CA CYS A 2 39.50 -9.12 17.22
C CYS A 2 38.71 -7.84 16.95
N ARG A 3 38.96 -7.23 15.79
CA ARG A 3 38.45 -5.90 15.40
C ARG A 3 37.03 -6.01 14.84
N ASP A 4 36.18 -5.13 15.35
CA ASP A 4 34.95 -4.62 14.74
C ASP A 4 35.29 -3.82 13.47
N THR A 5 34.74 -4.22 12.33
CA THR A 5 34.34 -3.33 11.21
C THR A 5 33.52 -4.16 10.21
N ASP A 6 32.18 -4.00 10.23
CA ASP A 6 31.32 -4.07 9.01
C ASP A 6 29.82 -3.99 9.36
N ARG A 7 29.36 -2.82 9.84
CA ARG A 7 27.91 -2.55 10.01
C ARG A 7 27.44 -1.15 9.61
N LEU A 8 28.20 -0.43 8.77
CA LEU A 8 27.87 0.97 8.43
C LEU A 8 27.52 1.23 6.96
N GLY A 9 27.43 0.20 6.11
CA GLY A 9 27.21 0.39 4.66
C GLY A 9 25.74 0.47 4.17
N ASP A 10 24.76 0.00 4.95
CA ASP A 10 23.45 -0.37 4.36
C ASP A 10 22.35 0.70 4.52
N ARG A 11 22.54 1.68 5.41
CA ARG A 11 21.53 2.74 5.66
C ARG A 11 21.53 3.85 4.61
N ASP A 12 22.62 4.02 3.85
CA ASP A 12 22.77 5.12 2.88
C ASP A 12 22.13 4.82 1.51
N LEU A 13 21.94 3.55 1.18
CA LEU A 13 21.33 3.12 -0.09
C LEU A 13 19.80 3.34 -0.09
N GLY A 14 19.14 3.12 1.06
CA GLY A 14 17.71 3.39 1.24
C GLY A 14 17.35 4.87 1.03
N HIS A 15 18.19 5.78 1.52
CA HIS A 15 17.96 7.22 1.38
C HIS A 15 18.12 7.72 -0.07
N ARG A 16 19.02 7.12 -0.86
CA ARG A 16 19.22 7.49 -2.28
C ARG A 16 18.13 6.95 -3.19
N ALA A 17 17.66 5.72 -2.95
CA ALA A 17 16.57 5.10 -3.70
C ALA A 17 15.22 5.82 -3.47
N LEU A 18 14.91 6.17 -2.21
CA LEU A 18 13.77 7.02 -1.86
C LEU A 18 13.89 8.41 -2.53
N GLY A 19 15.09 8.96 -2.63
CA GLY A 19 15.36 10.24 -3.32
C GLY A 19 15.13 10.21 -4.83
N GLN A 20 15.34 9.06 -5.49
CA GLN A 20 15.06 8.89 -6.93
C GLN A 20 13.58 8.61 -7.20
N ALA A 21 12.94 7.74 -6.42
CA ALA A 21 11.49 7.48 -6.50
C ALA A 21 10.68 8.77 -6.26
N ARG A 22 11.11 9.60 -5.30
CA ARG A 22 10.52 10.93 -5.01
C ARG A 22 10.58 11.88 -6.21
N ARG A 23 11.65 11.83 -7.01
CA ARG A 23 11.81 12.67 -8.21
C ARG A 23 11.01 12.13 -9.39
N ALA A 24 10.94 10.81 -9.55
CA ALA A 24 10.16 10.17 -10.60
C ALA A 24 8.64 10.39 -10.40
N TYR A 25 8.13 10.14 -9.19
CA TYR A 25 6.72 10.35 -8.87
C TYR A 25 6.32 11.82 -8.89
N ARG A 26 7.16 12.73 -8.39
CA ARG A 26 6.91 14.19 -8.50
C ARG A 26 6.84 14.65 -9.96
N ARG A 27 7.68 14.09 -10.84
CA ARG A 27 7.66 14.44 -12.28
C ARG A 27 6.47 13.82 -13.03
N PHE A 28 6.03 12.64 -12.62
CA PHE A 28 4.84 11.98 -13.16
C PHE A 28 3.55 12.71 -12.75
N LEU A 29 3.43 13.11 -11.47
CA LEU A 29 2.25 13.80 -10.94
C LEU A 29 2.16 15.29 -11.34
N LEU A 30 3.28 15.98 -11.61
CA LEU A 30 3.26 17.38 -12.04
C LEU A 30 2.94 17.59 -13.54
N ARG A 31 2.80 16.53 -14.35
CA ARG A 31 2.47 16.66 -15.78
C ARG A 31 0.98 16.58 -16.09
N ARG A 32 0.13 16.26 -15.09
CA ARG A 32 -1.33 16.26 -15.18
C ARG A 32 -1.91 16.88 -13.91
N SER A 33 -2.11 18.20 -13.98
CA SER A 33 -3.07 18.94 -13.15
C SER A 33 -2.65 19.20 -11.69
N ARG A 34 -3.02 20.41 -11.24
CA ARG A 34 -2.88 20.92 -9.87
C ARG A 34 -3.61 19.99 -8.90
N ILE A 35 -2.88 19.39 -7.94
CA ILE A 35 -3.48 18.80 -6.74
C ILE A 35 -2.76 19.41 -5.54
N PRO A 36 -3.38 20.36 -4.83
CA PRO A 36 -2.92 20.80 -3.53
C PRO A 36 -3.44 19.83 -2.47
N ASN A 37 -2.52 19.35 -1.62
CA ASN A 37 -2.70 18.81 -0.26
C ASN A 37 -2.07 17.43 -0.08
N VAL A 38 -0.79 17.44 0.31
CA VAL A 38 -0.14 16.30 0.97
C VAL A 38 -0.58 16.36 2.43
N ILE A 39 -1.51 15.50 2.84
CA ILE A 39 -1.92 15.35 4.24
C ILE A 39 -1.19 14.12 4.79
N ASP A 40 -0.21 14.35 5.67
CA ASP A 40 0.54 13.29 6.36
C ASP A 40 -0.33 12.78 7.52
N HIS A 41 -1.14 11.75 7.27
CA HIS A 41 -1.80 11.00 8.33
C HIS A 41 -1.01 9.71 8.61
N LEU A 42 -0.08 9.82 9.56
CA LEU A 42 0.57 8.69 10.23
C LEU A 42 -0.43 8.12 11.25
N HIS A 43 -0.92 6.89 11.11
CA HIS A 43 -1.39 5.94 12.15
C HIS A 43 -1.92 4.69 11.39
N HIS A 44 -1.53 3.45 11.66
CA HIS A 44 -1.41 2.73 12.94
C HIS A 44 -0.27 1.68 12.89
N VAL A 45 0.47 1.56 14.00
CA VAL A 45 1.50 0.55 14.36
C VAL A 45 2.64 0.31 13.33
N GLY A 46 3.76 1.00 13.52
CA GLY A 46 5.10 0.51 13.17
C GLY A 46 5.62 0.70 11.74
N HIS A 47 4.76 0.96 10.75
CA HIS A 47 5.16 0.94 9.33
C HIS A 47 5.00 2.31 8.66
N VAL A 48 6.03 2.77 7.94
CA VAL A 48 6.08 4.14 7.38
C VAL A 48 5.43 4.15 6.01
N ALA A 49 4.11 4.31 5.98
CA ALA A 49 3.38 4.60 4.76
C ALA A 49 3.27 6.12 4.53
N ARG A 50 3.63 6.60 3.33
CA ARG A 50 3.30 7.97 2.89
C ARG A 50 1.98 7.96 2.16
N VAL A 51 1.05 8.79 2.60
CA VAL A 51 -0.30 8.84 2.06
C VAL A 51 -0.49 10.11 1.23
N PHE A 52 -1.07 9.96 0.05
CA PHE A 52 -1.52 11.04 -0.82
C PHE A 52 -3.04 10.96 -0.91
N ASP A 53 -3.72 12.01 -0.44
CA ASP A 53 -5.15 12.18 -0.65
C ASP A 53 -5.39 12.83 -2.01
N LEU A 54 -6.33 12.29 -2.77
CA LEU A 54 -6.67 12.71 -4.13
C LEU A 54 -8.16 13.07 -4.26
N ASP A 55 -8.78 13.54 -3.18
CA ASP A 55 -10.18 13.97 -3.11
C ASP A 55 -11.15 12.88 -3.60
N GLY A 56 -11.29 11.83 -2.78
CA GLY A 56 -12.14 10.67 -3.07
C GLY A 56 -11.36 9.40 -3.44
N ALA A 57 -10.04 9.50 -3.54
CA ALA A 57 -9.13 8.37 -3.64
C ALA A 57 -7.88 8.60 -2.77
N ARG A 58 -7.21 7.51 -2.43
CA ARG A 58 -5.99 7.55 -1.61
C ARG A 58 -4.91 6.67 -2.24
N VAL A 59 -3.70 7.20 -2.34
CA VAL A 59 -2.51 6.42 -2.72
C VAL A 59 -1.57 6.34 -1.54
N SER A 60 -1.16 5.14 -1.17
CA SER A 60 -0.18 4.90 -0.12
C SER A 60 1.10 4.35 -0.73
N LEU A 61 2.23 5.03 -0.50
CA LEU A 61 3.55 4.48 -0.75
C LEU A 61 4.04 3.80 0.52
N VAL A 62 4.42 2.54 0.41
CA VAL A 62 4.93 1.75 1.52
C VAL A 62 6.35 1.30 1.21
N ALA A 63 7.18 1.20 2.24
CA ALA A 63 8.48 0.53 2.09
C ALA A 63 8.25 -0.97 1.83
N ASP A 64 9.13 -1.59 1.05
CA ASP A 64 9.07 -3.04 0.78
C ASP A 64 9.15 -3.87 2.07
N ALA A 65 9.98 -3.44 3.03
CA ALA A 65 10.09 -4.06 4.35
C ALA A 65 8.79 -4.05 5.17
N ASP A 66 7.86 -3.14 4.84
CA ASP A 66 6.57 -3.00 5.54
C ASP A 66 5.44 -3.75 4.82
N LEU A 67 5.68 -4.27 3.61
CA LEU A 67 4.64 -4.89 2.78
C LEU A 67 4.05 -6.14 3.44
N GLU A 68 4.89 -7.03 3.95
CA GLU A 68 4.46 -8.27 4.61
C GLU A 68 3.59 -7.99 5.84
N ALA A 69 3.88 -6.91 6.57
CA ALA A 69 3.07 -6.53 7.72
C ALA A 69 1.69 -6.03 7.30
N LEU A 70 1.59 -5.24 6.23
CA LEU A 70 0.31 -4.70 5.74
C LEU A 70 -0.53 -5.74 4.99
N LEU A 71 0.12 -6.52 4.13
CA LEU A 71 -0.47 -7.49 3.22
C LEU A 71 0.28 -8.82 3.35
N PRO A 72 -0.04 -9.65 4.36
CA PRO A 72 0.68 -10.89 4.62
C PRO A 72 0.75 -11.83 3.41
N GLY A 73 1.98 -12.21 3.08
CA GLY A 73 2.37 -13.05 1.95
C GLY A 73 2.30 -12.39 0.57
N GLU A 74 2.10 -11.07 0.48
CA GLU A 74 2.31 -10.32 -0.75
C GLU A 74 3.79 -9.93 -0.91
N ARG A 75 4.23 -9.83 -2.16
CA ARG A 75 5.61 -9.43 -2.51
C ARG A 75 5.58 -8.46 -3.68
N ALA A 76 6.41 -7.43 -3.61
CA ALA A 76 6.63 -6.56 -4.76
C ALA A 76 7.38 -7.33 -5.86
N ALA A 77 6.90 -7.28 -7.10
CA ALA A 77 7.55 -7.96 -8.22
C ALA A 77 8.91 -7.33 -8.58
N ALA A 78 8.95 -6.01 -8.73
CA ALA A 78 10.17 -5.21 -8.91
C ALA A 78 9.88 -3.77 -8.50
N LEU A 79 10.74 -3.17 -7.66
CA LEU A 79 10.50 -1.83 -7.14
C LEU A 79 10.87 -0.74 -8.17
N PRO A 80 10.06 0.35 -8.28
CA PRO A 80 8.78 0.56 -7.61
C PRO A 80 7.65 -0.29 -8.23
N ALA A 81 6.79 -0.88 -7.38
CA ALA A 81 5.69 -1.75 -7.81
C ALA A 81 4.32 -1.20 -7.37
N PHE A 82 3.30 -1.42 -8.21
CA PHE A 82 1.91 -1.31 -7.78
C PHE A 82 1.46 -2.67 -7.27
N VAL A 83 1.35 -2.79 -5.95
CA VAL A 83 1.12 -4.07 -5.27
C VAL A 83 -0.35 -4.34 -4.95
N ALA A 84 -1.14 -3.29 -4.72
CA ALA A 84 -2.53 -3.46 -4.32
C ALA A 84 -3.40 -2.22 -4.56
N TYR A 85 -4.71 -2.44 -4.58
CA TYR A 85 -5.71 -1.37 -4.47
C TYR A 85 -6.89 -1.80 -3.62
N ALA A 86 -7.55 -0.82 -3.01
CA ALA A 86 -8.76 -1.04 -2.22
C ALA A 86 -10.00 -0.59 -2.99
N VAL A 87 -11.04 -1.41 -2.93
CA VAL A 87 -12.38 -1.10 -3.43
C VAL A 87 -13.29 -0.92 -2.22
N ALA A 88 -13.97 0.22 -2.17
CA ALA A 88 -15.01 0.46 -1.18
C ALA A 88 -16.26 -0.37 -1.55
N VAL A 89 -16.75 -1.17 -0.61
CA VAL A 89 -17.97 -1.98 -0.75
C VAL A 89 -18.99 -1.57 0.30
N ARG A 90 -20.28 -1.62 -0.05
CA ARG A 90 -21.36 -1.28 0.89
C ARG A 90 -21.54 -2.30 2.01
N ASP A 91 -21.16 -3.55 1.75
CA ASP A 91 -21.28 -4.65 2.70
C ASP A 91 -20.09 -5.61 2.49
N ALA A 92 -19.13 -5.56 3.41
CA ALA A 92 -17.93 -6.40 3.38
C ALA A 92 -18.24 -7.88 3.64
N SER A 93 -19.29 -8.19 4.40
CA SER A 93 -19.75 -9.56 4.65
C SER A 93 -20.37 -10.16 3.39
N ALA A 94 -21.20 -9.39 2.69
CA ALA A 94 -21.75 -9.82 1.40
C ALA A 94 -20.64 -9.98 0.34
N ALA A 95 -19.66 -9.09 0.31
CA ALA A 95 -18.49 -9.21 -0.57
C ALA A 95 -17.69 -10.49 -0.28
N ARG A 96 -17.45 -10.81 0.99
CA ARG A 96 -16.80 -12.07 1.41
C ARG A 96 -17.55 -13.28 0.86
N MET A 97 -18.85 -13.39 1.13
CA MET A 97 -19.65 -14.54 0.70
C MET A 97 -19.61 -14.72 -0.82
N LEU A 98 -19.71 -13.63 -1.58
CA LEU A 98 -19.60 -13.67 -3.04
C LEU A 98 -18.24 -14.18 -3.50
N LEU A 99 -17.15 -13.67 -2.92
CA LEU A 99 -15.78 -14.06 -3.29
C LEU A 99 -15.52 -15.54 -2.96
N GLU A 100 -15.93 -15.99 -1.78
CA GLU A 100 -15.79 -17.39 -1.34
C GLU A 100 -16.63 -18.32 -2.23
N ALA A 101 -17.88 -17.96 -2.55
CA ALA A 101 -18.75 -18.74 -3.43
C ALA A 101 -18.19 -18.88 -4.86
N ASN A 102 -17.36 -17.92 -5.30
CA ASN A 102 -16.68 -17.97 -6.59
C ASN A 102 -15.26 -18.58 -6.50
N GLY A 103 -14.87 -19.11 -5.34
CA GLY A 103 -13.60 -19.82 -5.17
C GLY A 103 -12.37 -18.92 -5.09
N PHE A 104 -12.53 -17.62 -4.79
CA PHE A 104 -11.39 -16.74 -4.59
C PHE A 104 -10.74 -16.97 -3.23
N PRO A 105 -9.41 -17.12 -3.14
CA PRO A 105 -8.72 -17.18 -1.87
C PRO A 105 -8.79 -15.82 -1.19
N LEU A 106 -9.15 -15.81 0.10
CA LEU A 106 -9.23 -14.60 0.92
C LEU A 106 -8.19 -14.60 2.03
N ARG A 107 -7.64 -13.43 2.29
CA ARG A 107 -6.78 -13.13 3.45
C ARG A 107 -7.25 -11.87 4.15
N ALA A 108 -6.74 -11.65 5.36
CA ALA A 108 -6.93 -10.41 6.11
C ALA A 108 -5.65 -9.58 6.07
N SER A 109 -5.79 -8.29 5.80
CA SER A 109 -4.73 -7.30 5.94
C SER A 109 -4.53 -6.91 7.41
N ALA A 110 -3.49 -6.12 7.72
CA ALA A 110 -3.27 -5.59 9.06
C ALA A 110 -4.45 -4.75 9.60
N SER A 111 -5.18 -4.05 8.72
CA SER A 111 -6.37 -3.28 9.10
C SER A 111 -7.62 -4.15 9.28
N GLY A 112 -7.52 -5.46 9.07
CA GLY A 112 -8.65 -6.39 9.09
C GLY A 112 -9.48 -6.37 7.79
N ASP A 113 -9.11 -5.54 6.80
CA ASP A 113 -9.75 -5.57 5.48
C ASP A 113 -9.48 -6.91 4.79
N LEU A 114 -10.51 -7.44 4.14
CA LEU A 114 -10.41 -8.65 3.32
C LEU A 114 -9.67 -8.34 2.03
N PHE A 115 -8.83 -9.25 1.56
CA PHE A 115 -8.22 -9.10 0.25
C PHE A 115 -8.06 -10.42 -0.49
N VAL A 116 -8.14 -10.32 -1.81
CA VAL A 116 -7.74 -11.37 -2.75
C VAL A 116 -6.26 -11.16 -3.09
N PRO A 117 -5.38 -12.17 -2.87
CA PRO A 117 -3.96 -12.05 -3.16
C PRO A 117 -3.65 -11.77 -4.62
N ALA A 118 -2.52 -11.10 -4.89
CA ALA A 118 -2.11 -10.74 -6.25
C ALA A 118 -2.01 -11.95 -7.20
N ALA A 119 -1.56 -13.10 -6.66
CA ALA A 119 -1.48 -14.36 -7.40
C ALA A 119 -2.84 -14.83 -7.97
N ALA A 120 -3.94 -14.52 -7.27
CA ALA A 120 -5.30 -14.81 -7.71
C ALA A 120 -5.96 -13.64 -8.45
N ALA A 121 -5.42 -12.43 -8.33
CA ALA A 121 -5.97 -11.19 -8.87
C ALA A 121 -5.12 -10.57 -10.02
N ARG A 122 -4.39 -11.41 -10.77
CA ARG A 122 -3.61 -11.01 -11.96
C ARG A 122 -2.53 -9.96 -11.69
N GLY A 123 -1.85 -10.06 -10.54
CA GLY A 123 -0.62 -9.32 -10.25
C GLY A 123 -0.77 -8.09 -9.35
N ALA A 124 -1.98 -7.77 -8.87
CA ALA A 124 -2.19 -6.81 -7.79
C ALA A 124 -3.24 -7.31 -6.82
N ALA A 125 -2.97 -7.22 -5.51
CA ALA A 125 -3.93 -7.60 -4.50
C ALA A 125 -5.13 -6.64 -4.49
N ILE A 126 -6.34 -7.18 -4.27
CA ILE A 126 -7.58 -6.40 -4.25
C ILE A 126 -8.12 -6.44 -2.84
N LEU A 127 -8.10 -5.31 -2.14
CA LEU A 127 -8.69 -5.16 -0.83
C LEU A 127 -10.16 -4.74 -0.97
N PHE A 128 -11.00 -5.25 -0.08
CA PHE A 128 -12.41 -4.91 0.03
C PHE A 128 -12.64 -4.26 1.39
N ARG A 129 -12.93 -2.96 1.35
CA ARG A 129 -13.13 -2.14 2.54
C ARG A 129 -14.59 -1.74 2.66
N GLN A 130 -15.15 -1.85 3.85
CA GLN A 130 -16.47 -1.31 4.13
C GLN A 130 -16.47 0.21 3.87
N ALA A 131 -17.37 0.67 3.00
CA ALA A 131 -17.59 2.08 2.80
C ALA A 131 -18.13 2.65 4.11
N GLU A 132 -17.35 3.52 4.75
CA GLU A 132 -17.91 4.38 5.78
C GLU A 132 -18.92 5.28 5.08
N GLY A 133 -20.16 5.30 5.57
CA GLY A 133 -21.23 6.07 4.94
C GLY A 133 -20.75 7.49 4.70
N VAL A 134 -20.60 7.87 3.43
CA VAL A 134 -20.23 9.23 3.04
C VAL A 134 -21.29 10.14 3.65
N LYS A 135 -20.95 10.88 4.70
CA LYS A 135 -21.79 11.99 5.14
C LYS A 135 -21.80 12.98 3.99
N ALA A 136 -22.93 13.05 3.29
CA ALA A 136 -23.22 14.14 2.38
C ALA A 136 -22.99 15.45 3.14
N SER A 137 -22.03 16.24 2.67
CA SER A 137 -21.89 17.64 3.05
C SER A 137 -22.73 18.48 2.11
#